data_AF-A0A3S0E7W2-F1
#
_entry.id   AF-A0A3S0E7W2-F1
#
_cell.length_a   1.000
_cell.length_b   1.000
_cell.length_c   1.000
_cell.angle_alpha   90.00
_cell.angle_beta   90.00
_cell.angle_gamma   90.00
#
_symmetry.space_group_name_H-M   'P 1'
#
loop_
_entity.id
_entity.type
_entity.pdbx_description
1 polymer ?
#
loop_
_entity_poly.entity_id
_entity_poly.type
_entity_poly.pdbx_seq_one_letter_code
_entity_poly.pdbx_strand_id
1 'polypeptide(L)'
;MGFRRSGRLGANARRFFASRRRSAATGLATKRHAIASAVHDAPLQGRTRWAGGASAANMALMRFLFRLLGLLLCAAASAHAGTAIVIGGALKSDNDAVWQRVVTEAGGNGAYIAVFATAAGNPERSGAQIVAALARRGAVAELVPVAPRLRDVDLATQLADPVLIAKVAAARGVFFSGGAQALIVDTLQPGGEPSEMLKAIRQVFDRGGVIAGTSAGAAIMSRMMFRDPPDNLQILKGQWRERRDFDRGLGFVGPELFVDQHFLRRGRIGRMLPAMRALGYRVGIGVEENSAIVVKGDEIEVIGARGALLVELGDASSDERLPYFNLRGAQLSYLDRGDRHQLKTGVSTPAPHKLREPRIDPAAPDFKPFLRTSDYFLDMLGDNTLVTAMVQLLDGTEPEVRGLAFRARPRPDDLAPDVGFEFRLYRGPGLVGWFSSALGSDDYTVLKARLDVVPVRMATPLFTPIPAH
;
A
#
# COMPACT_ATOMS: atom_id res chain seq x y z
N MET A 1 55.14 -12.97 -33.62
CA MET A 1 56.46 -12.49 -34.07
C MET A 1 56.67 -11.05 -33.60
N GLY A 2 57.80 -10.80 -32.92
CA GLY A 2 58.49 -9.50 -32.70
C GLY A 2 57.76 -8.35 -31.98
N PHE A 3 57.96 -8.04 -30.69
CA PHE A 3 59.05 -7.24 -30.06
C PHE A 3 59.07 -5.75 -30.50
N ARG A 4 59.23 -4.72 -29.64
CA ARG A 4 59.47 -4.57 -28.19
C ARG A 4 59.52 -3.05 -27.85
N ARG A 5 59.53 -2.77 -26.53
CA ARG A 5 60.03 -1.57 -25.79
C ARG A 5 59.00 -0.48 -25.45
N SER A 6 59.00 0.15 -24.27
CA SER A 6 59.48 -0.14 -22.90
C SER A 6 59.22 1.14 -22.09
N GLY A 7 58.74 1.03 -20.85
CA GLY A 7 58.72 2.15 -19.91
C GLY A 7 58.16 1.74 -18.55
N ARG A 8 59.06 1.32 -17.65
CA ARG A 8 58.80 1.09 -16.22
C ARG A 8 58.87 2.42 -15.46
N LEU A 9 57.97 2.63 -14.51
CA LEU A 9 58.05 3.44 -13.27
C LEU A 9 56.72 3.14 -12.54
N GLY A 10 56.58 2.82 -11.26
CA GLY A 10 57.44 2.57 -10.11
C GLY A 10 56.52 1.97 -9.03
N ALA A 11 57.06 1.11 -8.18
CA ALA A 11 56.35 0.49 -7.06
C ALA A 11 56.21 1.46 -5.87
N ASN A 12 55.31 1.10 -4.94
CA ASN A 12 55.12 1.58 -3.55
C ASN A 12 54.03 2.61 -3.28
N ALA A 13 52.83 2.12 -2.94
CA ALA A 13 51.97 2.69 -1.89
C ALA A 13 50.82 1.72 -1.52
N ARG A 14 51.11 0.68 -0.74
CA ARG A 14 50.07 -0.08 0.00
C ARG A 14 50.59 -0.42 1.38
N ARG A 15 50.27 0.43 2.36
CA ARG A 15 50.22 0.15 3.80
C ARG A 15 49.52 1.33 4.47
N PHE A 16 48.87 1.07 5.60
CA PHE A 16 48.00 1.93 6.41
C PHE A 16 46.50 1.86 6.08
N PHE A 17 45.79 0.90 6.68
CA PHE A 17 44.81 1.17 7.74
C PHE A 17 44.33 -0.17 8.31
N ALA A 18 45.03 -0.67 9.32
CA ALA A 18 44.58 -1.76 10.18
C ALA A 18 45.13 -1.50 11.58
N SER A 19 44.27 -1.05 12.49
CA SER A 19 44.28 -1.29 13.95
C SER A 19 43.61 -0.13 14.68
N ARG A 20 42.48 -0.44 15.33
CA ARG A 20 42.07 0.06 16.67
C ARG A 20 40.60 -0.32 16.90
N ARG A 21 40.37 -1.57 17.33
CA ARG A 21 39.19 -1.96 18.11
C ARG A 21 39.58 -3.06 19.09
N ARG A 22 39.74 -2.66 20.34
CA ARG A 22 39.74 -3.32 21.66
C ARG A 22 40.16 -2.20 22.61
N SER A 23 39.60 -1.93 23.78
CA SER A 23 38.68 -2.62 24.67
C SER A 23 38.27 -1.56 25.71
N ALA A 24 37.01 -1.56 26.17
CA ALA A 24 36.64 -1.17 27.54
C ALA A 24 35.15 -1.40 27.71
N ALA A 25 34.79 -2.62 28.10
CA ALA A 25 33.58 -2.87 28.85
C ALA A 25 33.84 -2.64 30.35
N THR A 26 32.75 -2.44 31.09
CA THR A 26 32.54 -2.49 32.55
C THR A 26 32.53 -1.16 33.31
N GLY A 27 31.39 -0.90 33.95
CA GLY A 27 31.26 0.05 35.06
C GLY A 27 29.84 0.58 35.26
N LEU A 28 29.06 -0.16 36.05
CA LEU A 28 28.00 0.30 36.97
C LEU A 28 26.53 0.36 36.51
N ALA A 29 25.83 -0.72 36.89
CA ALA A 29 24.43 -0.74 37.29
C ALA A 29 24.22 -0.05 38.65
N THR A 30 22.94 0.20 38.96
CA THR A 30 22.31 0.62 40.25
C THR A 30 22.19 2.13 40.52
N LYS A 31 20.98 2.65 40.30
CA LYS A 31 20.10 3.23 41.34
C LYS A 31 18.73 3.56 40.74
N ARG A 32 17.79 2.62 40.88
CA ARG A 32 16.34 2.84 40.94
C ARG A 32 15.96 3.00 42.42
N HIS A 33 14.85 3.70 42.70
CA HIS A 33 14.27 4.15 43.99
C HIS A 33 14.55 5.64 44.26
N ALA A 34 13.63 6.46 44.75
CA ALA A 34 12.19 6.40 44.92
C ALA A 34 11.75 7.85 45.13
N ILE A 35 10.68 8.33 44.49
CA ILE A 35 10.05 9.61 44.86
C ILE A 35 8.55 9.34 44.95
N ALA A 36 8.14 8.93 46.15
CA ALA A 36 6.78 8.95 46.62
C ALA A 36 6.80 9.38 48.09
N SER A 37 5.87 10.26 48.44
CA SER A 37 5.57 10.79 49.78
C SER A 37 6.56 11.79 50.38
N ALA A 38 6.08 13.03 50.57
CA ALA A 38 6.20 13.80 51.81
C ALA A 38 5.77 15.25 51.57
N VAL A 39 4.46 15.53 51.67
CA VAL A 39 3.98 16.86 52.04
C VAL A 39 2.87 16.65 53.08
N HIS A 40 3.25 16.64 54.35
CA HIS A 40 2.39 17.03 55.44
C HIS A 40 3.24 17.63 56.58
N ASP A 41 2.63 18.62 57.23
CA ASP A 41 2.97 19.24 58.51
C ASP A 41 3.84 20.53 58.50
N ALA A 42 3.14 21.67 58.48
CA ALA A 42 3.52 22.86 59.25
C ALA A 42 2.24 23.60 59.73
N PRO A 43 2.21 24.17 60.95
CA PRO A 43 0.99 24.50 61.68
C PRO A 43 0.45 25.92 61.40
N LEU A 44 -0.87 26.04 61.56
CA LEU A 44 -1.66 27.28 61.50
C LEU A 44 -1.54 28.07 62.81
N GLN A 45 -1.11 29.34 62.72
CA GLN A 45 -1.50 30.39 63.67
C GLN A 45 -1.76 31.70 62.90
N GLY A 46 -2.82 32.41 63.28
CA GLY A 46 -3.07 33.79 62.86
C GLY A 46 -4.35 34.00 62.07
N ARG A 47 -5.49 34.05 62.77
CA ARG A 47 -6.76 34.59 62.24
C ARG A 47 -6.65 36.12 62.12
N THR A 48 -6.89 36.65 60.92
CA THR A 48 -7.53 37.97 60.75
C THR A 48 -8.57 37.88 59.65
N ARG A 49 -9.82 38.21 60.04
CA ARG A 49 -11.02 38.27 59.20
C ARG A 49 -10.85 39.32 58.09
N TRP A 50 -11.17 38.94 56.86
CA TRP A 50 -11.79 39.84 55.88
C TRP A 50 -13.05 39.18 55.36
N ALA A 51 -14.17 39.87 55.59
CA ALA A 51 -15.47 39.51 55.05
C ALA A 51 -15.54 39.91 53.58
N GLY A 52 -15.99 38.99 52.74
CA GLY A 52 -16.27 39.21 51.33
C GLY A 52 -17.06 38.02 50.82
N GLY A 53 -18.38 38.06 51.02
CA GLY A 53 -19.30 37.02 50.59
C GLY A 53 -19.29 36.88 49.07
N ALA A 54 -18.61 35.87 48.55
CA ALA A 54 -18.90 35.38 47.21
C ALA A 54 -20.25 34.65 47.29
N SER A 55 -21.28 35.23 46.67
CA SER A 55 -22.58 34.58 46.47
C SER A 55 -22.39 33.16 45.92
N ALA A 56 -23.25 32.21 46.32
CA ALA A 56 -23.26 30.85 45.81
C ALA A 56 -23.28 30.78 44.26
N ALA A 57 -23.79 31.83 43.61
CA ALA A 57 -23.74 32.01 42.16
C ALA A 57 -22.31 32.14 41.60
N ASN A 58 -21.39 32.84 42.29
CA ASN A 58 -20.01 33.01 41.85
C ASN A 58 -19.18 31.73 42.00
N MET A 59 -19.44 30.91 43.04
CA MET A 59 -18.81 29.59 43.16
C MET A 59 -19.36 28.58 42.15
N ALA A 60 -20.65 28.66 41.80
CA ALA A 60 -21.25 27.83 40.74
C ALA A 60 -20.70 28.20 39.36
N LEU A 61 -20.57 29.50 39.05
CA LEU A 61 -20.00 29.99 37.79
C LEU A 61 -18.53 29.60 37.63
N MET A 62 -17.74 29.69 38.71
CA MET A 62 -16.32 29.32 38.69
C MET A 62 -16.10 27.80 38.58
N ARG A 63 -16.99 26.98 39.15
CA ARG A 63 -17.02 25.52 38.96
C ARG A 63 -17.52 25.12 37.56
N PHE A 64 -18.42 25.90 36.97
CA PHE A 64 -18.88 25.71 35.59
C PHE A 64 -17.77 26.07 34.59
N LEU A 65 -17.06 27.18 34.80
CA LEU A 65 -15.89 27.58 34.01
C LEU A 65 -14.73 26.58 34.11
N PHE A 66 -14.45 26.03 35.30
CA PHE A 66 -13.44 24.97 35.45
C PHE A 66 -13.85 23.64 34.78
N ARG A 67 -15.15 23.31 34.76
CA ARG A 67 -15.68 22.16 34.01
C ARG A 67 -15.66 22.40 32.49
N LEU A 68 -15.90 23.63 32.03
CA LEU A 68 -15.78 24.02 30.63
C LEU A 68 -14.32 24.00 30.17
N LEU A 69 -13.39 24.48 31.00
CA LEU A 69 -11.95 24.42 30.74
C LEU A 69 -11.44 22.97 30.77
N GLY A 70 -11.96 22.13 31.68
CA GLY A 70 -11.68 20.69 31.72
C GLY A 70 -12.24 19.92 30.51
N LEU A 71 -13.42 20.29 29.99
CA LEU A 71 -13.95 19.73 28.74
C LEU A 71 -13.19 20.24 27.49
N LEU A 72 -12.72 21.49 27.50
CA LEU A 72 -11.92 22.06 26.41
C LEU A 72 -10.47 21.53 26.40
N LEU A 73 -9.93 21.13 27.54
CA LEU A 73 -8.60 20.50 27.66
C LEU A 73 -8.62 18.96 27.51
N CYS A 74 -9.78 18.30 27.68
CA CYS A 74 -9.97 16.89 27.35
C CYS A 74 -10.42 16.64 25.90
N ALA A 75 -10.74 17.70 25.15
CA ALA A 75 -10.71 17.68 23.69
C ALA A 75 -9.29 17.96 23.18
N ALA A 76 -8.27 17.34 23.79
CA ALA A 76 -7.08 16.99 23.02
C ALA A 76 -7.60 16.05 21.93
N ALA A 77 -7.90 16.62 20.76
CA ALA A 77 -8.25 15.87 19.57
C ALA A 77 -7.27 14.70 19.52
N SER A 78 -7.78 13.48 19.70
CA SER A 78 -7.03 12.29 19.32
C SER A 78 -6.51 12.63 17.93
N ALA A 79 -5.19 12.80 17.81
CA ALA A 79 -4.58 13.22 16.55
C ALA A 79 -5.03 12.18 15.54
N HIS A 80 -6.01 12.55 14.71
CA HIS A 80 -6.64 11.60 13.81
C HIS A 80 -5.53 11.21 12.85
N ALA A 81 -5.20 9.92 12.79
CA ALA A 81 -4.19 9.46 11.86
C ALA A 81 -4.58 9.93 10.45
N GLY A 82 -3.60 10.40 9.68
CA GLY A 82 -3.81 10.74 8.28
C GLY A 82 -4.47 9.58 7.53
N THR A 83 -5.30 9.93 6.55
CA THR A 83 -6.01 8.93 5.73
C THR A 83 -5.28 8.76 4.40
N ALA A 84 -4.92 7.53 4.02
CA ALA A 84 -4.42 7.24 2.69
C ALA A 84 -5.51 6.55 1.87
N ILE A 85 -5.84 7.09 0.68
CA ILE A 85 -6.76 6.45 -0.26
C ILE A 85 -5.96 5.99 -1.48
N VAL A 86 -5.74 4.68 -1.53
CA VAL A 86 -4.90 4.03 -2.55
C VAL A 86 -5.82 3.48 -3.63
N ILE A 87 -5.78 4.07 -4.83
CA ILE A 87 -6.71 3.77 -5.93
C ILE A 87 -5.97 2.96 -7.00
N GLY A 88 -6.48 1.77 -7.34
CA GLY A 88 -5.79 0.81 -8.21
C GLY A 88 -5.64 1.24 -9.67
N GLY A 89 -6.10 2.42 -10.06
CA GLY A 89 -5.97 2.96 -11.41
C GLY A 89 -7.26 2.84 -12.22
N ALA A 90 -7.26 3.43 -13.42
CA ALA A 90 -8.42 3.49 -14.31
C ALA A 90 -9.73 3.90 -13.59
N LEU A 91 -9.62 4.82 -12.63
CA LEU A 91 -10.76 5.30 -11.87
C LEU A 91 -11.72 6.04 -12.80
N LYS A 92 -12.96 5.55 -12.89
CA LYS A 92 -13.98 6.16 -13.74
C LYS A 92 -14.53 7.42 -13.10
N SER A 93 -14.97 8.36 -13.93
CA SER A 93 -15.49 9.66 -13.47
C SER A 93 -16.81 9.59 -12.72
N ASP A 94 -17.57 8.51 -12.95
CA ASP A 94 -18.87 8.18 -12.37
C ASP A 94 -18.77 7.28 -11.12
N ASN A 95 -17.55 6.92 -10.69
CA ASN A 95 -17.36 6.13 -9.47
C ASN A 95 -17.50 7.02 -8.22
N ASP A 96 -18.75 7.32 -7.86
CA ASP A 96 -19.07 8.17 -6.72
C ASP A 96 -18.54 7.62 -5.40
N ALA A 97 -18.54 6.30 -5.21
CA ALA A 97 -18.05 5.68 -3.98
C ALA A 97 -16.61 6.10 -3.65
N VAL A 98 -15.72 6.11 -4.64
CA VAL A 98 -14.32 6.50 -4.44
C VAL A 98 -14.17 8.03 -4.38
N TRP A 99 -14.73 8.76 -5.35
CA TRP A 99 -14.56 10.22 -5.39
C TRP A 99 -15.19 10.92 -4.18
N GLN A 100 -16.40 10.50 -3.77
CA GLN A 100 -17.06 11.06 -2.59
C GLN A 100 -16.31 10.71 -1.32
N ARG A 101 -15.68 9.52 -1.25
CA ARG A 101 -14.85 9.16 -0.09
C ARG A 101 -13.65 10.10 0.02
N VAL A 102 -12.95 10.43 -1.07
CA VAL A 102 -11.86 11.41 -1.04
C VAL A 102 -12.33 12.75 -0.47
N VAL A 103 -13.46 13.28 -0.94
CA VAL A 103 -14.00 14.56 -0.45
C VAL A 103 -14.41 14.47 1.02
N THR A 104 -15.06 13.38 1.42
CA THR A 104 -15.50 13.14 2.80
C THR A 104 -14.31 13.11 3.76
N GLU A 105 -13.23 12.40 3.40
CA GLU A 105 -12.02 12.31 4.21
C GLU A 105 -11.21 13.62 4.21
N ALA A 106 -11.41 14.49 3.22
CA ALA A 106 -10.88 15.85 3.22
C ALA A 106 -11.71 16.84 4.08
N GLY A 107 -12.79 16.40 4.72
CA GLY A 107 -13.66 17.26 5.52
C GLY A 107 -14.97 17.68 4.84
N GLY A 108 -15.31 17.08 3.70
CA GLY A 108 -16.60 17.25 3.03
C GLY A 108 -16.68 18.47 2.11
N ASN A 109 -17.88 19.03 1.99
CA ASN A 109 -18.16 20.15 1.10
C ASN A 109 -17.32 21.39 1.47
N GLY A 110 -16.71 22.03 0.48
CA GLY A 110 -15.80 23.16 0.64
C GLY A 110 -14.36 22.78 1.00
N ALA A 111 -14.04 21.49 1.19
CA ALA A 111 -12.69 21.05 1.51
C ALA A 111 -11.69 21.42 0.39
N TYR A 112 -10.58 22.06 0.77
CA TYR A 112 -9.50 22.35 -0.18
C TYR A 112 -8.65 21.10 -0.43
N ILE A 113 -8.57 20.70 -1.70
CA ILE A 113 -7.79 19.55 -2.16
C ILE A 113 -6.78 20.00 -3.23
N ALA A 114 -5.50 19.83 -2.91
CA ALA A 114 -4.40 20.09 -3.83
C ALA A 114 -4.20 18.91 -4.79
N VAL A 115 -4.31 19.14 -6.09
CA VAL A 115 -4.18 18.09 -7.12
C VAL A 115 -2.79 18.16 -7.75
N PHE A 116 -2.05 17.06 -7.67
CA PHE A 116 -0.74 16.89 -8.28
C PHE A 116 -0.85 15.97 -9.49
N ALA A 117 -0.74 16.56 -10.69
CA ALA A 117 -0.67 15.82 -11.95
C ALA A 117 0.77 15.47 -12.36
N THR A 118 1.69 15.38 -11.39
CA THR A 118 3.14 15.22 -11.57
C THR A 118 3.53 14.00 -12.40
N ALA A 119 2.80 12.89 -12.24
CA ALA A 119 3.05 11.65 -12.97
C ALA A 119 2.57 11.70 -14.43
N ALA A 120 1.63 12.58 -14.76
CA ALA A 120 0.83 12.48 -15.96
C ALA A 120 1.64 12.70 -17.25
N GLY A 121 1.22 12.04 -18.33
CA GLY A 121 1.71 12.36 -19.68
C GLY A 121 1.23 13.72 -20.18
N ASN A 122 0.04 14.14 -19.74
CA ASN A 122 -0.52 15.47 -19.97
C ASN A 122 -1.09 15.99 -18.63
N PRO A 123 -0.29 16.76 -17.87
CA PRO A 123 -0.67 17.26 -16.55
C PRO A 123 -1.91 18.15 -16.58
N GLU A 124 -2.05 19.04 -17.57
CA GLU A 124 -3.19 19.95 -17.72
C GLU A 124 -4.50 19.17 -17.83
N ARG A 125 -4.57 18.20 -18.74
CA ARG A 125 -5.76 17.39 -18.98
C ARG A 125 -6.09 16.53 -17.76
N SER A 126 -5.09 15.85 -17.20
CA SER A 126 -5.30 14.93 -16.07
C SER A 126 -5.71 15.70 -14.82
N GLY A 127 -5.04 16.82 -14.55
CA GLY A 127 -5.37 17.74 -13.46
C GLY A 127 -6.79 18.29 -13.59
N ALA A 128 -7.17 18.80 -14.77
CA ALA A 128 -8.52 19.32 -15.00
C ALA A 128 -9.61 18.26 -14.79
N GLN A 129 -9.38 17.02 -15.23
CA GLN A 129 -10.33 15.91 -15.02
C GLN A 129 -10.51 15.57 -13.54
N ILE A 130 -9.41 15.52 -12.77
CA ILE A 130 -9.44 15.24 -11.33
C ILE A 130 -10.11 16.39 -10.58
N VAL A 131 -9.74 17.64 -10.88
CA VAL A 131 -10.35 18.84 -10.29
C VAL A 131 -11.85 18.84 -10.54
N ALA A 132 -12.30 18.61 -11.78
CA ALA A 132 -13.72 18.54 -12.11
C ALA A 132 -14.43 17.40 -11.36
N ALA A 133 -13.80 16.23 -11.22
CA ALA A 133 -14.38 15.10 -10.49
C ALA A 133 -14.55 15.40 -9.00
N LEU A 134 -13.58 16.06 -8.36
CA LEU A 134 -13.65 16.47 -6.95
C LEU A 134 -14.65 17.62 -6.74
N ALA A 135 -14.65 18.61 -7.63
CA ALA A 135 -15.56 19.76 -7.58
C ALA A 135 -17.03 19.34 -7.71
N ARG A 136 -17.34 18.37 -8.59
CA ARG A 136 -18.68 17.77 -8.71
C ARG A 136 -19.22 17.20 -7.39
N ARG A 137 -18.35 16.89 -6.44
CA ARG A 137 -18.68 16.30 -5.13
C ARG A 137 -18.49 17.28 -3.97
N GLY A 138 -18.34 18.56 -4.30
CA GLY A 138 -18.35 19.66 -3.36
C GLY A 138 -16.99 20.12 -2.86
N ALA A 139 -15.87 19.54 -3.31
CA ALA A 139 -14.55 20.03 -2.91
C ALA A 139 -14.13 21.29 -3.68
N VAL A 140 -13.31 22.12 -3.05
CA VAL A 140 -12.53 23.16 -3.73
C VAL A 140 -11.21 22.52 -4.16
N ALA A 141 -11.11 22.10 -5.42
CA ALA A 141 -9.92 21.42 -5.93
C ALA A 141 -9.12 22.32 -6.88
N GLU A 142 -7.81 22.23 -6.82
CA GLU A 142 -6.90 23.04 -7.65
C GLU A 142 -5.71 22.22 -8.13
N LEU A 143 -5.34 22.40 -9.40
CA LEU A 143 -4.11 21.83 -9.95
C LEU A 143 -2.90 22.62 -9.43
N VAL A 144 -2.03 21.95 -8.67
CA VAL A 144 -0.75 22.49 -8.25
C VAL A 144 0.24 22.38 -9.42
N PRO A 145 0.93 23.46 -9.82
CA PRO A 145 1.82 23.48 -10.99
C PRO A 145 3.18 22.81 -10.74
N VAL A 146 3.18 21.64 -10.09
CA VAL A 146 4.38 20.85 -9.77
C VAL A 146 4.34 19.58 -10.63
N ALA A 147 4.69 19.73 -11.91
CA ALA A 147 4.78 18.61 -12.85
C ALA A 147 5.85 18.88 -13.92
N PRO A 148 6.81 17.94 -14.15
CA PRO A 148 7.88 18.12 -15.15
C PRO A 148 7.40 18.28 -16.60
N ARG A 149 6.18 17.85 -16.90
CA ARG A 149 5.57 17.89 -18.24
C ARG A 149 4.53 18.99 -18.40
N LEU A 150 4.36 19.85 -17.39
CA LEU A 150 3.49 21.01 -17.48
C LEU A 150 4.18 22.08 -18.32
N ARG A 151 3.48 22.62 -19.32
CA ARG A 151 4.04 23.64 -20.21
C ARG A 151 4.08 25.00 -19.53
N ASP A 152 5.04 25.83 -19.97
CA ASP A 152 5.15 27.24 -19.58
C ASP A 152 5.30 27.46 -18.06
N VAL A 153 5.83 26.47 -17.34
CA VAL A 153 6.06 26.51 -15.89
C VAL A 153 7.52 26.17 -15.59
N ASP A 154 8.18 27.02 -14.81
CA ASP A 154 9.47 26.68 -14.20
C ASP A 154 9.24 25.84 -12.93
N LEU A 155 9.43 24.52 -13.07
CA LEU A 155 9.24 23.55 -12.00
C LEU A 155 10.10 23.85 -10.77
N ALA A 156 11.35 24.28 -10.94
CA ALA A 156 12.24 24.54 -9.81
C ALA A 156 11.74 25.73 -8.99
N THR A 157 11.29 26.79 -9.67
CA THR A 157 10.65 27.94 -9.03
C THR A 157 9.36 27.52 -8.30
N GLN A 158 8.47 26.74 -8.91
CA GLN A 158 7.24 26.30 -8.25
C GLN A 158 7.49 25.40 -7.02
N LEU A 159 8.47 24.50 -7.11
CA LEU A 159 8.85 23.63 -5.99
C LEU A 159 9.42 24.39 -4.79
N ALA A 160 9.99 25.57 -5.02
CA ALA A 160 10.62 26.41 -4.00
C ALA A 160 9.73 27.60 -3.58
N ASP A 161 8.56 27.81 -4.19
CA ASP A 161 7.68 28.93 -3.89
C ASP A 161 7.06 28.80 -2.47
N PRO A 162 7.41 29.67 -1.52
CA PRO A 162 6.90 29.59 -0.15
C PRO A 162 5.39 29.80 -0.07
N VAL A 163 4.78 30.57 -0.98
CA VAL A 163 3.33 30.80 -1.00
C VAL A 163 2.61 29.53 -1.44
N LEU A 164 3.11 28.86 -2.48
CA LEU A 164 2.54 27.60 -2.96
C LEU A 164 2.70 26.49 -1.90
N ILE A 165 3.88 26.38 -1.29
CA ILE A 165 4.15 25.42 -0.20
C ILE A 165 3.20 25.65 0.96
N ALA A 166 3.03 26.91 1.41
CA ALA A 166 2.10 27.24 2.51
C ALA A 166 0.65 26.92 2.15
N LYS A 167 0.25 27.14 0.89
CA LYS A 167 -1.09 26.81 0.38
C LYS A 167 -1.34 25.31 0.42
N VAL A 168 -0.39 24.50 -0.06
CA VAL A 168 -0.47 23.02 0.03
C VAL A 168 -0.46 22.57 1.48
N ALA A 169 0.34 23.18 2.34
CA ALA A 169 0.35 22.93 3.77
C ALA A 169 -0.92 23.41 4.50
N ALA A 170 -1.81 24.17 3.87
CA ALA A 170 -3.11 24.52 4.44
C ALA A 170 -4.23 23.58 3.93
N ALA A 171 -3.94 22.72 2.95
CA ALA A 171 -4.92 21.81 2.38
C ALA A 171 -5.42 20.76 3.38
N ARG A 172 -6.65 20.29 3.12
CA ARG A 172 -7.25 19.15 3.83
C ARG A 172 -7.08 17.84 3.09
N GLY A 173 -6.78 17.91 1.79
CA GLY A 173 -6.44 16.74 1.00
C GLY A 173 -5.39 17.02 -0.07
N VAL A 174 -4.69 15.96 -0.48
CA VAL A 174 -3.83 15.93 -1.66
C VAL A 174 -4.27 14.78 -2.55
N PHE A 175 -4.35 15.00 -3.87
CA PHE A 175 -4.66 13.95 -4.84
C PHE A 175 -3.55 13.83 -5.88
N PHE A 176 -2.95 12.64 -6.00
CA PHE A 176 -1.95 12.31 -7.02
C PHE A 176 -2.57 11.60 -8.24
N SER A 177 -2.29 12.11 -9.43
CA SER A 177 -2.72 11.48 -10.68
C SER A 177 -1.98 10.18 -10.98
N GLY A 178 -2.50 9.45 -11.98
CA GLY A 178 -1.77 8.37 -12.63
C GLY A 178 -0.70 8.86 -13.61
N GLY A 179 0.10 7.93 -14.12
CA GLY A 179 1.17 8.18 -15.09
C GLY A 179 2.45 7.42 -14.74
N ALA A 180 3.60 8.09 -14.73
CA ALA A 180 4.88 7.51 -14.32
C ALA A 180 5.23 7.88 -12.87
N GLN A 181 5.21 6.91 -11.96
CA GLN A 181 5.51 7.12 -10.53
C GLN A 181 6.94 7.62 -10.26
N ALA A 182 7.90 7.28 -11.14
CA ALA A 182 9.25 7.84 -11.09
C ALA A 182 9.25 9.38 -11.11
N LEU A 183 8.38 10.01 -11.90
CA LEU A 183 8.29 11.47 -11.98
C LEU A 183 7.83 12.09 -10.66
N ILE A 184 6.95 11.40 -9.90
CA ILE A 184 6.51 11.90 -8.59
C ILE A 184 7.70 11.93 -7.63
N VAL A 185 8.42 10.80 -7.51
CA VAL A 185 9.52 10.67 -6.56
C VAL A 185 10.71 11.54 -6.95
N ASP A 186 11.06 11.63 -8.23
CA ASP A 186 12.16 12.48 -8.68
C ASP A 186 11.89 13.97 -8.44
N THR A 187 10.61 14.38 -8.53
CA THR A 187 10.17 15.76 -8.32
C THR A 187 10.09 16.12 -6.83
N LEU A 188 9.52 15.23 -6.02
CA LEU A 188 9.21 15.51 -4.61
C LEU A 188 10.28 15.03 -3.63
N GLN A 189 11.13 14.09 -4.05
CA GLN A 189 12.19 13.49 -3.25
C GLN A 189 13.50 13.34 -4.05
N PRO A 190 14.01 14.43 -4.66
CA PRO A 190 15.20 14.37 -5.50
C PRO A 190 16.42 13.84 -4.72
N GLY A 191 17.13 12.88 -5.28
CA GLY A 191 18.28 12.25 -4.63
C GLY A 191 17.94 11.43 -3.37
N GLY A 192 16.66 11.16 -3.12
CA GLY A 192 16.19 10.48 -1.91
C GLY A 192 15.90 11.41 -0.72
N GLU A 193 16.06 12.72 -0.89
CA GLU A 193 15.81 13.72 0.14
C GLU A 193 14.47 14.44 -0.08
N PRO A 194 13.62 14.60 0.96
CA PRO A 194 12.31 15.22 0.81
C PRO A 194 12.42 16.73 0.52
N SER A 195 11.78 17.19 -0.55
CA SER A 195 11.64 18.62 -0.84
C SER A 195 10.74 19.33 0.19
N GLU A 196 10.79 20.66 0.25
CA GLU A 196 9.86 21.43 1.09
C GLU A 196 8.40 21.21 0.68
N MET A 197 8.13 21.01 -0.62
CA MET A 197 6.82 20.63 -1.10
C MET A 197 6.36 19.27 -0.55
N LEU A 198 7.24 18.26 -0.52
CA LEU A 198 6.92 16.97 0.09
C LEU A 198 6.70 17.08 1.60
N LYS A 199 7.46 17.93 2.29
CA LYS A 199 7.25 18.22 3.72
C LYS A 199 5.87 18.86 3.94
N ALA A 200 5.45 19.80 3.11
CA ALA A 200 4.10 20.37 3.17
C ALA A 200 2.99 19.32 2.94
N ILE A 201 3.16 18.44 1.96
CA ILE A 201 2.24 17.31 1.72
C ILE A 201 2.20 16.38 2.94
N ARG A 202 3.35 16.06 3.54
CA ARG A 202 3.43 15.24 4.75
C ARG A 202 2.67 15.89 5.90
N GLN A 203 2.83 17.19 6.09
CA GLN A 203 2.08 17.92 7.12
C GLN A 203 0.55 17.78 6.92
N VAL A 204 0.05 17.66 5.67
CA VAL A 204 -1.39 17.42 5.40
C VAL A 204 -1.82 16.10 6.02
N PHE A 205 -1.03 15.06 5.78
CA PHE A 205 -1.29 13.74 6.34
C PHE A 205 -1.19 13.74 7.87
N ASP A 206 -0.11 14.32 8.42
CA ASP A 206 0.18 14.28 9.86
C ASP A 206 -0.86 15.05 10.70
N ARG A 207 -1.53 16.05 10.12
CA ARG A 207 -2.67 16.77 10.76
C ARG A 207 -4.03 16.10 10.57
N GLY A 208 -4.06 14.86 10.06
CA GLY A 208 -5.29 14.08 9.84
C GLY A 208 -5.98 14.34 8.51
N GLY A 209 -5.32 14.98 7.54
CA GLY A 209 -5.83 15.13 6.18
C GLY A 209 -5.71 13.86 5.34
N VAL A 210 -6.24 13.92 4.12
CA VAL A 210 -6.25 12.78 3.20
C VAL A 210 -5.17 12.90 2.12
N ILE A 211 -4.44 11.81 1.87
CA ILE A 211 -3.58 11.67 0.70
C ILE A 211 -4.17 10.57 -0.18
N ALA A 212 -4.71 10.96 -1.33
CA ALA A 212 -5.30 10.06 -2.31
C ALA A 212 -4.40 9.95 -3.54
N GLY A 213 -4.40 8.79 -4.20
CA GLY A 213 -3.61 8.63 -5.41
C GLY A 213 -4.06 7.46 -6.26
N THR A 214 -4.09 7.66 -7.58
CA THR A 214 -4.50 6.63 -8.55
C THR A 214 -3.35 6.15 -9.41
N SER A 215 -3.26 4.83 -9.64
CA SER A 215 -2.21 4.21 -10.45
C SER A 215 -0.79 4.58 -9.94
N ALA A 216 -0.03 5.44 -10.64
CA ALA A 216 1.24 5.97 -10.13
C ALA A 216 1.13 6.60 -8.73
N GLY A 217 0.06 7.35 -8.47
CA GLY A 217 -0.23 7.91 -7.16
C GLY A 217 -0.50 6.85 -6.09
N ALA A 218 -0.97 5.65 -6.45
CA ALA A 218 -1.10 4.54 -5.51
C ALA A 218 0.24 3.85 -5.25
N ALA A 219 1.09 3.71 -6.28
CA ALA A 219 2.37 3.03 -6.16
C ALA A 219 3.33 3.72 -5.16
N ILE A 220 3.27 5.04 -5.04
CA ILE A 220 4.11 5.81 -4.10
C ILE A 220 3.68 5.67 -2.63
N MET A 221 2.53 5.04 -2.35
CA MET A 221 1.93 5.08 -1.01
C MET A 221 2.69 4.21 -0.01
N SER A 222 3.30 3.11 -0.43
CA SER A 222 4.16 2.28 0.43
C SER A 222 5.59 2.84 0.55
N ARG A 223 6.35 2.38 1.55
CA ARG A 223 7.75 2.77 1.77
C ARG A 223 8.64 2.43 0.57
N MET A 224 8.36 1.31 -0.10
CA MET A 224 8.99 0.91 -1.35
C MET A 224 7.93 0.88 -2.46
N MET A 225 8.35 1.10 -3.70
CA MET A 225 7.50 1.04 -4.87
C MET A 225 8.20 0.36 -6.05
N PHE A 226 7.43 -0.16 -6.99
CA PHE A 226 7.93 -0.45 -8.34
C PHE A 226 8.18 0.86 -9.09
N ARG A 227 9.39 1.04 -9.63
CA ARG A 227 9.77 2.26 -10.37
C ARG A 227 9.62 2.07 -11.88
N ASP A 228 10.43 1.20 -12.46
CA ASP A 228 10.40 0.83 -13.88
C ASP A 228 10.55 -0.71 -14.01
N PRO A 229 9.56 -1.48 -13.53
CA PRO A 229 9.70 -2.92 -13.47
C PRO A 229 9.64 -3.57 -14.86
N PRO A 230 10.44 -4.63 -15.10
CA PRO A 230 10.21 -5.53 -16.22
C PRO A 230 8.86 -6.25 -16.08
N ASP A 231 8.52 -7.05 -17.09
CA ASP A 231 7.26 -7.80 -17.05
C ASP A 231 7.25 -8.88 -15.94
N ASN A 232 6.05 -9.32 -15.53
CA ASN A 232 5.89 -10.22 -14.38
C ASN A 232 6.68 -11.53 -14.53
N LEU A 233 6.77 -12.09 -15.74
CA LEU A 233 7.50 -13.34 -15.98
C LEU A 233 9.01 -13.15 -15.85
N GLN A 234 9.55 -12.04 -16.33
CA GLN A 234 10.96 -11.69 -16.11
C GLN A 234 11.28 -11.57 -14.61
N ILE A 235 10.40 -10.92 -13.84
CA ILE A 235 10.57 -10.80 -12.38
C ILE A 235 10.52 -12.16 -11.68
N LEU A 236 9.58 -13.05 -12.06
CA LEU A 236 9.53 -14.43 -11.55
C LEU A 236 10.79 -15.23 -11.90
N LYS A 237 11.37 -15.00 -13.08
CA LYS A 237 12.67 -15.58 -13.48
C LYS A 237 13.87 -14.99 -12.74
N GLY A 238 13.66 -14.06 -11.80
CA GLY A 238 14.73 -13.37 -11.07
C GLY A 238 15.45 -12.32 -11.90
N GLN A 239 14.89 -11.91 -13.05
CA GLN A 239 15.50 -10.97 -13.98
C GLN A 239 15.01 -9.54 -13.71
N TRP A 240 15.55 -8.93 -12.67
CA TRP A 240 15.26 -7.55 -12.28
C TRP A 240 16.49 -6.90 -11.65
N ARG A 241 16.54 -5.57 -11.69
CA ARG A 241 17.68 -4.75 -11.28
C ARG A 241 17.30 -3.99 -10.01
N GLU A 242 18.00 -4.30 -8.93
CA GLU A 242 17.92 -3.53 -7.70
C GLU A 242 18.16 -2.04 -7.96
N ARG A 243 17.42 -1.17 -7.28
CA ARG A 243 17.49 0.29 -7.38
C ARG A 243 17.12 0.91 -8.73
N ARG A 244 16.80 0.12 -9.75
CA ARG A 244 16.24 0.62 -11.03
C ARG A 244 14.77 0.23 -11.18
N ASP A 245 14.46 -1.03 -10.90
CA ASP A 245 13.11 -1.55 -11.09
C ASP A 245 12.24 -1.31 -9.84
N PHE A 246 12.89 -1.04 -8.70
CA PHE A 246 12.29 -0.67 -7.41
C PHE A 246 13.01 0.51 -6.80
N ASP A 247 12.27 1.30 -6.03
CA ASP A 247 12.78 2.50 -5.38
C ASP A 247 11.96 2.82 -4.12
N ARG A 248 12.38 3.84 -3.38
CA ARG A 248 11.63 4.40 -2.27
C ARG A 248 10.34 5.01 -2.81
N GLY A 249 9.22 4.64 -2.21
CA GLY A 249 7.98 5.39 -2.34
C GLY A 249 7.98 6.59 -1.39
N LEU A 250 6.86 7.29 -1.33
CA LEU A 250 6.66 8.38 -0.38
C LEU A 250 6.15 7.89 0.98
N GLY A 251 5.54 6.70 1.10
CA GLY A 251 5.23 6.11 2.40
C GLY A 251 4.12 6.83 3.19
N PHE A 252 2.89 6.81 2.69
CA PHE A 252 1.67 7.26 3.38
C PHE A 252 0.83 6.10 3.94
N VAL A 253 1.19 4.85 3.66
CA VAL A 253 0.71 3.68 4.40
C VAL A 253 1.78 3.19 5.37
N GLY A 254 1.38 2.39 6.37
CA GLY A 254 2.29 1.84 7.37
C GLY A 254 3.49 1.09 6.74
N PRO A 255 4.66 1.07 7.42
CA PRO A 255 5.90 0.56 6.84
C PRO A 255 5.88 -0.93 6.49
N GLU A 256 4.92 -1.68 7.04
CA GLU A 256 4.69 -3.11 6.86
C GLU A 256 3.85 -3.44 5.62
N LEU A 257 3.15 -2.47 5.03
CA LEU A 257 2.22 -2.70 3.91
C LEU A 257 2.88 -2.34 2.58
N PHE A 258 3.02 -3.33 1.70
CA PHE A 258 3.43 -3.11 0.31
C PHE A 258 2.21 -2.95 -0.59
N VAL A 259 2.20 -1.92 -1.44
CA VAL A 259 1.05 -1.62 -2.31
C VAL A 259 1.40 -1.87 -3.77
N ASP A 260 0.46 -2.47 -4.50
CA ASP A 260 0.45 -2.46 -5.96
C ASP A 260 -0.95 -2.15 -6.52
N GLN A 261 -1.03 -1.86 -7.80
CA GLN A 261 -2.16 -1.27 -8.52
C GLN A 261 -2.34 -1.92 -9.88
N HIS A 262 -3.50 -1.75 -10.55
CA HIS A 262 -3.91 -2.49 -11.75
C HIS A 262 -3.67 -4.00 -11.59
N PHE A 263 -3.94 -4.52 -10.40
CA PHE A 263 -3.22 -5.67 -9.87
C PHE A 263 -3.56 -6.99 -10.56
N LEU A 264 -4.77 -7.49 -10.38
CA LEU A 264 -5.34 -8.69 -10.99
C LEU A 264 -5.53 -8.51 -12.49
N ARG A 265 -5.92 -7.32 -12.97
CA ARG A 265 -6.07 -7.06 -14.42
C ARG A 265 -4.77 -7.31 -15.20
N ARG A 266 -3.62 -7.10 -14.55
CA ARG A 266 -2.28 -7.23 -15.16
C ARG A 266 -1.46 -8.35 -14.55
N GLY A 267 -2.06 -9.28 -13.79
CA GLY A 267 -1.37 -10.41 -13.17
C GLY A 267 -0.20 -10.02 -12.25
N ARG A 268 -0.26 -8.84 -11.62
CA ARG A 268 0.87 -8.26 -10.88
C ARG A 268 1.20 -8.98 -9.57
N ILE A 269 0.44 -10.00 -9.20
CA ILE A 269 0.89 -10.96 -8.19
C ILE A 269 2.25 -11.57 -8.56
N GLY A 270 2.49 -11.81 -9.85
CA GLY A 270 3.75 -12.38 -10.34
C GLY A 270 4.96 -11.50 -10.04
N ARG A 271 4.79 -10.17 -9.97
CA ARG A 271 5.87 -9.26 -9.56
C ARG A 271 5.86 -8.95 -8.07
N MET A 272 4.68 -8.93 -7.43
CA MET A 272 4.55 -8.60 -6.01
C MET A 272 5.18 -9.68 -5.12
N LEU A 273 4.98 -10.97 -5.41
CA LEU A 273 5.53 -12.04 -4.57
C LEU A 273 7.07 -12.02 -4.51
N PRO A 274 7.82 -11.94 -5.64
CA PRO A 274 9.28 -11.78 -5.60
C PRO A 274 9.71 -10.49 -4.91
N ALA A 275 9.00 -9.38 -5.15
CA ALA A 275 9.30 -8.09 -4.54
C ALA A 275 9.19 -8.14 -3.01
N MET A 276 8.08 -8.65 -2.50
CA MET A 276 7.83 -8.73 -1.06
C MET A 276 8.88 -9.57 -0.36
N ARG A 277 9.24 -10.73 -0.94
CA ARG A 277 10.30 -11.60 -0.40
C ARG A 277 11.64 -10.88 -0.35
N ALA A 278 12.05 -10.25 -1.45
CA ALA A 278 13.35 -9.59 -1.56
C ALA A 278 13.46 -8.30 -0.72
N LEU A 279 12.35 -7.57 -0.54
CA LEU A 279 12.29 -6.32 0.24
C LEU A 279 11.88 -6.53 1.70
N GLY A 280 11.63 -7.77 2.12
CA GLY A 280 11.29 -8.14 3.49
C GLY A 280 9.87 -7.76 3.93
N TYR A 281 8.93 -7.62 3.00
CA TYR A 281 7.52 -7.38 3.33
C TYR A 281 6.80 -8.68 3.66
N ARG A 282 6.03 -8.68 4.75
CA ARG A 282 5.15 -9.79 5.13
C ARG A 282 3.72 -9.62 4.63
N VAL A 283 3.27 -8.38 4.47
CA VAL A 283 1.90 -8.04 4.03
C VAL A 283 1.96 -7.16 2.79
N GLY A 284 1.19 -7.53 1.78
CA GLY A 284 1.03 -6.77 0.55
C GLY A 284 -0.43 -6.68 0.19
N ILE A 285 -0.82 -5.61 -0.50
CA ILE A 285 -2.17 -5.45 -1.02
C ILE A 285 -2.13 -4.92 -2.45
N GLY A 286 -2.74 -5.68 -3.35
CA GLY A 286 -2.91 -5.32 -4.74
C GLY A 286 -4.30 -4.76 -4.98
N VAL A 287 -4.40 -3.48 -5.34
CA VAL A 287 -5.69 -2.80 -5.55
C VAL A 287 -6.09 -2.87 -7.02
N GLU A 288 -7.33 -3.27 -7.28
CA GLU A 288 -7.83 -3.39 -8.65
C GLU A 288 -8.24 -2.06 -9.29
N GLU A 289 -8.37 -2.10 -10.62
CA GLU A 289 -8.91 -0.97 -11.36
C GLU A 289 -10.29 -0.56 -10.87
N ASN A 290 -10.56 0.75 -10.94
CA ASN A 290 -11.82 1.35 -10.50
C ASN A 290 -12.20 1.00 -9.04
N SER A 291 -11.21 0.70 -8.21
CA SER A 291 -11.35 0.34 -6.80
C SER A 291 -10.30 1.07 -5.98
N ALA A 292 -10.54 1.18 -4.68
CA ALA A 292 -9.60 1.78 -3.75
C ALA A 292 -9.62 1.04 -2.42
N ILE A 293 -8.52 1.18 -1.69
CA ILE A 293 -8.48 0.92 -0.26
C ILE A 293 -8.32 2.24 0.50
N VAL A 294 -9.07 2.39 1.58
CA VAL A 294 -8.95 3.49 2.54
C VAL A 294 -8.17 2.95 3.73
N VAL A 295 -7.02 3.55 4.02
CA VAL A 295 -6.15 3.17 5.13
C VAL A 295 -6.19 4.25 6.20
N LYS A 296 -6.59 3.87 7.41
CA LYS A 296 -6.62 4.74 8.61
C LYS A 296 -5.96 4.02 9.77
N GLY A 297 -4.74 4.41 10.11
CA GLY A 297 -3.94 3.64 11.08
C GLY A 297 -3.72 2.22 10.58
N ASP A 298 -4.24 1.23 11.32
CA ASP A 298 -4.13 -0.19 10.99
C ASP A 298 -5.36 -0.76 10.25
N GLU A 299 -6.39 0.07 10.05
CA GLU A 299 -7.63 -0.36 9.40
C GLU A 299 -7.58 -0.08 7.90
N ILE A 300 -7.99 -1.09 7.13
CA ILE A 300 -8.18 -1.04 5.69
C ILE A 300 -9.67 -1.25 5.40
N GLU A 301 -10.26 -0.40 4.57
CA GLU A 301 -11.60 -0.58 4.01
C GLU A 301 -11.51 -0.59 2.49
N VAL A 302 -12.13 -1.58 1.84
CA VAL A 302 -12.19 -1.67 0.38
C VAL A 302 -13.43 -0.97 -0.15
N ILE A 303 -13.28 -0.16 -1.19
CA ILE A 303 -14.37 0.56 -1.85
C ILE A 303 -14.22 0.53 -3.38
N GLY A 304 -15.30 0.83 -4.10
CA GLY A 304 -15.31 0.84 -5.57
C GLY A 304 -15.81 -0.48 -6.16
N ALA A 305 -15.29 -0.88 -7.30
CA ALA A 305 -15.98 -1.81 -8.18
C ALA A 305 -15.49 -3.27 -8.18
N ARG A 306 -14.18 -3.51 -8.02
CA ARG A 306 -13.51 -4.80 -8.28
C ARG A 306 -12.61 -5.31 -7.15
N GLY A 307 -12.56 -4.61 -6.01
CA GLY A 307 -11.89 -5.07 -4.80
C GLY A 307 -10.36 -4.90 -4.74
N ALA A 308 -9.74 -5.71 -3.87
CA ALA A 308 -8.31 -5.78 -3.62
C ALA A 308 -7.89 -7.20 -3.19
N LEU A 309 -6.66 -7.58 -3.52
CA LEU A 309 -6.06 -8.85 -3.08
C LEU A 309 -5.04 -8.59 -1.97
N LEU A 310 -5.33 -9.07 -0.77
CA LEU A 310 -4.38 -9.14 0.34
C LEU A 310 -3.49 -10.38 0.19
N VAL A 311 -2.19 -10.17 0.35
CA VAL A 311 -1.13 -11.19 0.26
C VAL A 311 -0.35 -11.20 1.56
N GLU A 312 -0.26 -12.37 2.19
CA GLU A 312 0.46 -12.56 3.45
C GLU A 312 1.51 -13.67 3.29
N LEU A 313 2.75 -13.36 3.69
CA LEU A 313 3.91 -14.25 3.60
C LEU A 313 4.38 -14.78 4.96
N GLY A 314 3.56 -14.65 6.01
CA GLY A 314 3.94 -15.02 7.39
C GLY A 314 4.40 -16.46 7.56
N ASP A 315 3.72 -17.40 6.89
CA ASP A 315 4.04 -18.84 6.88
C ASP A 315 4.81 -19.26 5.62
N ALA A 316 5.13 -18.30 4.74
CA ALA A 316 5.65 -18.63 3.42
C ALA A 316 7.13 -19.02 3.50
N SER A 317 7.50 -20.01 2.69
CA SER A 317 8.86 -20.51 2.59
C SER A 317 9.27 -20.69 1.14
N SER A 318 10.55 -20.96 0.92
CA SER A 318 11.19 -20.96 -0.39
C SER A 318 12.49 -21.74 -0.33
N ASP A 319 12.81 -22.43 -1.41
CA ASP A 319 14.04 -23.20 -1.59
C ASP A 319 15.09 -22.35 -2.32
N GLU A 320 16.14 -21.94 -1.61
CA GLU A 320 17.24 -21.15 -2.17
C GLU A 320 18.12 -21.92 -3.15
N ARG A 321 17.97 -23.25 -3.23
CA ARG A 321 18.71 -24.09 -4.19
C ARG A 321 18.13 -24.01 -5.60
N LEU A 322 16.90 -23.50 -5.76
CA LEU A 322 16.28 -23.33 -7.08
C LEU A 322 16.75 -22.02 -7.73
N PRO A 323 17.07 -22.02 -9.04
CA PRO A 323 17.62 -20.85 -9.73
C PRO A 323 16.58 -19.77 -10.05
N TYR A 324 15.29 -20.04 -9.83
CA TYR A 324 14.18 -19.13 -10.12
C TYR A 324 13.30 -18.93 -8.89
N PHE A 325 12.44 -17.92 -8.94
CA PHE A 325 11.50 -17.65 -7.85
C PHE A 325 10.66 -18.89 -7.55
N ASN A 326 10.54 -19.19 -6.28
CA ASN A 326 9.65 -20.22 -5.77
C ASN A 326 9.16 -19.80 -4.39
N LEU A 327 7.93 -20.20 -4.08
CA LEU A 327 7.25 -19.83 -2.86
C LEU A 327 6.27 -20.95 -2.50
N ARG A 328 6.20 -21.30 -1.21
CA ARG A 328 5.18 -22.21 -0.69
C ARG A 328 4.49 -21.60 0.50
N GLY A 329 3.19 -21.81 0.62
CA GLY A 329 2.41 -21.47 1.81
C GLY A 329 2.04 -19.99 1.97
N ALA A 330 2.12 -19.19 0.89
CA ALA A 330 1.56 -17.84 0.92
C ALA A 330 0.05 -17.88 1.17
N GLN A 331 -0.49 -16.87 1.83
CA GLN A 331 -1.93 -16.75 2.10
C GLN A 331 -2.50 -15.58 1.29
N LEU A 332 -3.61 -15.83 0.60
CA LEU A 332 -4.32 -14.84 -0.22
C LEU A 332 -5.72 -14.64 0.34
N SER A 333 -6.14 -13.39 0.44
CA SER A 333 -7.53 -13.02 0.68
C SER A 333 -8.00 -11.99 -0.34
N TYR A 334 -9.09 -12.29 -1.04
CA TYR A 334 -9.78 -11.33 -1.88
C TYR A 334 -10.85 -10.60 -1.07
N LEU A 335 -10.73 -9.28 -1.03
CA LEU A 335 -11.61 -8.38 -0.32
C LEU A 335 -12.29 -7.47 -1.34
N ASP A 336 -13.60 -7.41 -1.32
CA ASP A 336 -14.38 -6.57 -2.24
C ASP A 336 -15.08 -5.44 -1.48
N ARG A 337 -15.81 -4.58 -2.18
CA ARG A 337 -16.41 -3.35 -1.64
C ARG A 337 -17.13 -3.58 -0.30
N GLY A 338 -16.83 -2.72 0.66
CA GLY A 338 -17.34 -2.75 2.02
C GLY A 338 -16.58 -3.68 2.97
N ASP A 339 -15.71 -4.57 2.47
CA ASP A 339 -14.89 -5.43 3.33
C ASP A 339 -13.83 -4.60 4.06
N ARG A 340 -13.48 -5.05 5.27
CA ARG A 340 -12.48 -4.43 6.12
C ARG A 340 -11.38 -5.41 6.50
N HIS A 341 -10.19 -4.91 6.76
CA HIS A 341 -9.06 -5.69 7.28
C HIS A 341 -8.28 -4.90 8.33
N GLN A 342 -7.96 -5.53 9.45
CA GLN A 342 -7.17 -4.96 10.54
C GLN A 342 -5.74 -5.51 10.52
N LEU A 343 -4.79 -4.70 10.05
CA LEU A 343 -3.39 -5.11 9.80
C LEU A 343 -2.69 -5.74 11.01
N LYS A 344 -2.92 -5.20 12.22
CA LYS A 344 -2.29 -5.71 13.45
C LYS A 344 -2.82 -7.07 13.90
N THR A 345 -4.11 -7.32 13.68
CA THR A 345 -4.79 -8.54 14.15
C THR A 345 -4.90 -9.60 13.07
N GLY A 346 -4.74 -9.23 11.80
CA GLY A 346 -4.97 -10.09 10.65
C GLY A 346 -6.46 -10.43 10.42
N VAL A 347 -7.38 -9.76 11.12
CA VAL A 347 -8.82 -10.04 11.00
C VAL A 347 -9.41 -9.29 9.81
N SER A 348 -10.04 -10.04 8.90
CA SER A 348 -10.85 -9.50 7.83
C SER A 348 -12.34 -9.65 8.16
N THR A 349 -13.13 -8.61 7.92
CA THR A 349 -14.57 -8.58 8.15
C THR A 349 -15.29 -8.30 6.83
N PRO A 350 -16.13 -9.24 6.33
CA PRO A 350 -16.93 -9.01 5.14
C PRO A 350 -17.93 -7.86 5.33
N ALA A 351 -18.31 -7.24 4.22
CA ALA A 351 -19.34 -6.21 4.20
C ALA A 351 -20.68 -6.72 4.78
N PRO A 352 -21.49 -5.86 5.44
CA PRO A 352 -22.74 -6.28 6.08
C PRO A 352 -23.72 -6.98 5.13
N HIS A 353 -23.76 -6.62 3.85
CA HIS A 353 -24.66 -7.27 2.90
C HIS A 353 -24.26 -8.72 2.61
N LYS A 354 -22.96 -9.01 2.58
CA LYS A 354 -22.42 -10.37 2.39
C LYS A 354 -22.62 -11.24 3.63
N LEU A 355 -22.57 -10.65 4.82
CA LEU A 355 -22.83 -11.36 6.08
C LEU A 355 -24.28 -11.84 6.24
N ARG A 356 -25.20 -11.34 5.42
CA ARG A 356 -26.59 -11.84 5.35
C ARG A 356 -26.71 -13.11 4.49
N GLU A 357 -25.68 -13.42 3.71
CA GLU A 357 -25.63 -14.60 2.87
C GLU A 357 -24.98 -15.77 3.63
N PRO A 358 -25.29 -17.03 3.25
CA PRO A 358 -24.64 -18.19 3.84
C PRO A 358 -23.11 -18.12 3.71
N ARG A 359 -22.41 -18.39 4.81
CA ARG A 359 -20.96 -18.56 4.79
C ARG A 359 -20.61 -19.83 4.02
N ILE A 360 -19.69 -19.69 3.06
CA ILE A 360 -19.10 -20.80 2.32
C ILE A 360 -17.87 -21.27 3.10
N ASP A 361 -17.88 -22.52 3.57
CA ASP A 361 -16.80 -23.13 4.33
C ASP A 361 -16.52 -24.55 3.83
N PRO A 362 -15.48 -24.74 3.00
CA PRO A 362 -15.12 -26.05 2.47
C PRO A 362 -14.71 -27.11 3.49
N ALA A 363 -14.44 -26.72 4.74
CA ALA A 363 -14.11 -27.63 5.82
C ALA A 363 -15.35 -28.06 6.64
N ALA A 364 -16.52 -27.47 6.38
CA ALA A 364 -17.76 -27.82 7.06
C ALA A 364 -18.26 -29.22 6.61
N PRO A 365 -18.76 -30.08 7.52
CA PRO A 365 -19.25 -31.41 7.17
C PRO A 365 -20.41 -31.42 6.17
N ASP A 366 -21.17 -30.34 6.11
CA ASP A 366 -22.33 -30.14 5.25
C ASP A 366 -22.03 -29.28 4.02
N PHE A 367 -20.76 -28.99 3.75
CA PHE A 367 -20.33 -28.26 2.56
C PHE A 367 -20.83 -28.93 1.29
N LYS A 368 -21.60 -28.18 0.51
CA LYS A 368 -22.11 -28.61 -0.81
C LYS A 368 -21.66 -27.57 -1.83
N PRO A 369 -20.61 -27.86 -2.63
CA PRO A 369 -20.12 -26.88 -3.60
C PRO A 369 -21.22 -26.54 -4.61
N PHE A 370 -21.32 -25.29 -5.01
CA PHE A 370 -22.17 -24.88 -6.14
C PHE A 370 -21.45 -25.08 -7.46
N LEU A 371 -20.15 -24.77 -7.51
CA LEU A 371 -19.35 -24.90 -8.71
C LEU A 371 -18.97 -26.37 -8.95
N ARG A 372 -19.00 -26.76 -10.22
CA ARG A 372 -18.72 -28.13 -10.68
C ARG A 372 -17.54 -28.19 -11.66
N THR A 373 -16.84 -27.07 -11.84
CA THR A 373 -15.68 -27.00 -12.76
C THR A 373 -14.40 -27.35 -12.03
N SER A 374 -13.50 -28.03 -12.75
CA SER A 374 -12.15 -28.39 -12.33
C SER A 374 -11.15 -27.86 -13.36
N ASP A 375 -11.22 -26.55 -13.60
CA ASP A 375 -10.40 -25.85 -14.60
C ASP A 375 -8.91 -25.85 -14.24
N TYR A 376 -8.08 -26.00 -15.27
CA TYR A 376 -6.65 -25.73 -15.22
C TYR A 376 -6.37 -24.45 -16.01
N PHE A 377 -5.87 -23.42 -15.34
CA PHE A 377 -5.71 -22.11 -15.95
C PHE A 377 -4.40 -22.01 -16.73
N LEU A 378 -4.46 -21.89 -18.06
CA LEU A 378 -3.25 -21.78 -18.89
C LEU A 378 -2.54 -20.41 -18.77
N ASP A 379 -3.23 -19.40 -18.26
CA ASP A 379 -2.66 -18.08 -17.95
C ASP A 379 -3.18 -17.56 -16.61
N MET A 380 -2.53 -17.99 -15.52
CA MET A 380 -2.85 -17.58 -14.16
C MET A 380 -2.62 -16.06 -13.93
N LEU A 381 -1.79 -15.43 -14.75
CA LEU A 381 -1.53 -13.98 -14.69
C LEU A 381 -2.45 -13.17 -15.61
N GLY A 382 -3.44 -13.83 -16.23
CA GLY A 382 -4.49 -13.20 -17.04
C GLY A 382 -5.43 -12.32 -16.22
N ASP A 383 -6.28 -11.56 -16.92
CA ASP A 383 -7.24 -10.61 -16.33
C ASP A 383 -8.20 -11.33 -15.36
N ASN A 384 -8.02 -11.08 -14.06
CA ASN A 384 -8.81 -11.66 -12.97
C ASN A 384 -8.81 -13.19 -12.85
N THR A 385 -7.97 -13.89 -13.62
CA THR A 385 -7.87 -15.36 -13.57
C THR A 385 -7.65 -15.88 -12.15
N LEU A 386 -6.78 -15.21 -11.38
CA LEU A 386 -6.48 -15.62 -10.01
C LEU A 386 -7.69 -15.58 -9.08
N VAL A 387 -8.57 -14.57 -9.19
CA VAL A 387 -9.77 -14.49 -8.35
C VAL A 387 -10.78 -15.55 -8.78
N THR A 388 -10.93 -15.79 -10.08
CA THR A 388 -11.74 -16.92 -10.59
C THR A 388 -11.25 -18.24 -10.00
N ALA A 389 -9.93 -18.47 -9.99
CA ALA A 389 -9.34 -19.67 -9.41
C ALA A 389 -9.55 -19.75 -7.88
N MET A 390 -9.52 -18.62 -7.16
CA MET A 390 -9.83 -18.55 -5.72
C MET A 390 -11.30 -18.85 -5.42
N VAL A 391 -12.23 -18.36 -6.25
CA VAL A 391 -13.67 -18.64 -6.12
C VAL A 391 -13.95 -20.12 -6.41
N GLN A 392 -13.31 -20.69 -7.45
CA GLN A 392 -13.39 -22.12 -7.73
C GLN A 392 -12.80 -22.98 -6.60
N LEU A 393 -11.71 -22.53 -5.97
CA LEU A 393 -11.16 -23.21 -4.80
C LEU A 393 -12.14 -23.20 -3.61
N LEU A 394 -12.81 -22.05 -3.41
CA LEU A 394 -13.75 -21.83 -2.32
C LEU A 394 -15.05 -22.63 -2.48
N ASP A 395 -15.63 -22.68 -3.68
CA ASP A 395 -16.99 -23.23 -3.87
C ASP A 395 -17.04 -24.35 -4.92
N GLY A 396 -15.89 -24.89 -5.31
CA GLY A 396 -15.74 -26.02 -6.23
C GLY A 396 -15.60 -27.37 -5.54
N THR A 397 -15.52 -28.43 -6.34
CA THR A 397 -15.35 -29.80 -5.84
C THR A 397 -13.92 -30.13 -5.45
N GLU A 398 -12.94 -29.52 -6.12
CA GLU A 398 -11.53 -29.84 -5.93
C GLU A 398 -10.90 -29.13 -4.72
N PRO A 399 -10.03 -29.80 -3.95
CA PRO A 399 -9.30 -29.19 -2.84
C PRO A 399 -8.12 -28.31 -3.30
N GLU A 400 -7.82 -28.32 -4.60
CA GLU A 400 -6.78 -27.49 -5.21
C GLU A 400 -7.19 -27.03 -6.61
N VAL A 401 -6.67 -25.87 -7.01
CA VAL A 401 -6.84 -25.29 -8.33
C VAL A 401 -5.46 -24.90 -8.84
N ARG A 402 -5.15 -25.24 -10.10
CA ARG A 402 -3.82 -25.03 -10.68
C ARG A 402 -3.87 -24.18 -11.93
N GLY A 403 -2.76 -23.54 -12.22
CA GLY A 403 -2.54 -22.93 -13.51
C GLY A 403 -1.10 -22.53 -13.75
N LEU A 404 -0.80 -22.14 -14.98
CA LEU A 404 0.52 -21.77 -15.43
C LEU A 404 0.64 -20.28 -15.68
N ALA A 405 1.86 -19.78 -15.52
CA ALA A 405 2.31 -18.52 -16.05
C ALA A 405 3.55 -18.78 -16.89
N PHE A 406 3.44 -18.64 -18.20
CA PHE A 406 4.54 -18.88 -19.13
C PHE A 406 4.39 -18.04 -20.39
N ARG A 407 5.46 -18.00 -21.19
CA ARG A 407 5.48 -17.29 -22.46
C ARG A 407 5.48 -18.29 -23.61
N ALA A 408 4.32 -18.54 -24.20
CA ALA A 408 4.17 -19.50 -25.31
C ALA A 408 5.02 -19.15 -26.55
N ARG A 409 5.33 -17.87 -26.75
CA ARG A 409 6.25 -17.37 -27.79
C ARG A 409 7.37 -16.55 -27.13
N PRO A 410 8.49 -17.19 -26.73
CA PRO A 410 9.60 -16.51 -26.07
C PRO A 410 10.12 -15.34 -26.91
N ARG A 411 10.59 -14.28 -26.23
CA ARG A 411 11.27 -13.18 -26.93
C ARG A 411 12.70 -13.62 -27.30
N PRO A 412 13.30 -13.05 -28.35
CA PRO A 412 14.68 -13.37 -28.73
C PRO A 412 15.71 -13.13 -27.61
N ASP A 413 15.43 -12.21 -26.68
CA ASP A 413 16.28 -11.84 -25.54
C ASP A 413 15.90 -12.56 -24.23
N ASP A 414 14.96 -13.50 -24.24
CA ASP A 414 14.57 -14.25 -23.05
C ASP A 414 15.66 -15.26 -22.66
N LEU A 415 16.34 -15.00 -21.54
CA LEU A 415 17.46 -15.83 -21.06
C LEU A 415 17.04 -17.22 -20.55
N ALA A 416 15.74 -17.47 -20.36
CA ALA A 416 15.21 -18.74 -19.89
C ALA A 416 13.87 -19.04 -20.58
N PRO A 417 13.87 -19.27 -21.91
CA PRO A 417 12.66 -19.30 -22.74
C PRO A 417 11.74 -20.51 -22.44
N ASP A 418 12.31 -21.58 -21.89
CA ASP A 418 11.62 -22.82 -21.50
C ASP A 418 11.14 -22.81 -20.05
N VAL A 419 11.27 -21.68 -19.32
CA VAL A 419 10.86 -21.58 -17.92
C VAL A 419 9.49 -20.91 -17.80
N GLY A 420 8.58 -21.61 -17.13
CA GLY A 420 7.28 -21.12 -16.66
C GLY A 420 7.15 -21.27 -15.15
N PHE A 421 5.98 -20.95 -14.62
CA PHE A 421 5.65 -21.10 -13.20
C PHE A 421 4.27 -21.73 -13.05
N GLU A 422 4.17 -22.80 -12.27
CA GLU A 422 2.88 -23.33 -11.84
C GLU A 422 2.46 -22.63 -10.55
N PHE A 423 1.24 -22.14 -10.55
CA PHE A 423 0.54 -21.59 -9.40
C PHE A 423 -0.43 -22.66 -8.92
N ARG A 424 -0.31 -23.05 -7.66
CA ARG A 424 -1.20 -24.02 -7.01
C ARG A 424 -1.91 -23.32 -5.87
N LEU A 425 -3.19 -23.07 -6.05
CA LEU A 425 -4.09 -22.66 -4.98
C LEU A 425 -4.63 -23.91 -4.29
N TYR A 426 -4.69 -23.92 -2.96
CA TYR A 426 -5.21 -25.06 -2.21
C TYR A 426 -5.90 -24.63 -0.92
N ARG A 427 -6.80 -25.48 -0.46
CA ARG A 427 -7.54 -25.26 0.79
C ARG A 427 -6.58 -25.38 1.97
N GLY A 428 -6.54 -24.34 2.80
CA GLY A 428 -5.80 -24.34 4.05
C GLY A 428 -6.70 -24.01 5.24
N PRO A 429 -6.18 -24.09 6.47
CA PRO A 429 -6.92 -23.70 7.65
C PRO A 429 -7.48 -22.27 7.54
N GLY A 430 -8.78 -22.13 7.76
CA GLY A 430 -9.48 -20.84 7.74
C GLY A 430 -9.89 -20.34 6.35
N LEU A 431 -9.77 -21.16 5.29
CA LEU A 431 -10.39 -20.84 4.00
C LEU A 431 -11.91 -20.77 4.16
N VAL A 432 -12.46 -19.58 3.96
CA VAL A 432 -13.90 -19.31 4.04
C VAL A 432 -14.24 -18.18 3.08
N GLY A 433 -15.52 -18.02 2.77
CA GLY A 433 -15.95 -16.89 1.98
C GLY A 433 -17.44 -16.63 1.99
N TRP A 434 -17.81 -15.59 1.25
CA TRP A 434 -19.18 -15.14 1.06
C TRP A 434 -19.33 -14.68 -0.39
N PHE A 435 -20.52 -14.91 -0.92
CA PHE A 435 -20.97 -14.43 -2.22
C PHE A 435 -22.27 -13.67 -2.03
N SER A 436 -22.42 -12.52 -2.69
CA SER A 436 -23.65 -11.74 -2.66
C SER A 436 -23.87 -11.06 -4.01
N SER A 437 -25.09 -11.12 -4.52
CA SER A 437 -25.55 -10.33 -5.68
C SER A 437 -26.42 -9.13 -5.30
N ALA A 438 -26.58 -8.84 -4.00
CA ALA A 438 -27.52 -7.85 -3.47
C ALA A 438 -27.33 -6.40 -3.97
N LEU A 439 -26.16 -6.07 -4.52
CA LEU A 439 -25.85 -4.74 -5.07
C LEU A 439 -25.92 -4.68 -6.61
N GLY A 440 -26.48 -5.70 -7.26
CA GLY A 440 -26.58 -5.79 -8.71
C GLY A 440 -25.27 -6.19 -9.41
N SER A 441 -24.24 -6.52 -8.63
CA SER A 441 -22.99 -7.16 -9.08
C SER A 441 -22.67 -8.36 -8.22
N ASP A 442 -21.90 -9.29 -8.77
CA ASP A 442 -21.34 -10.41 -8.03
C ASP A 442 -20.21 -9.91 -7.14
N ASP A 443 -20.50 -9.78 -5.85
CA ASP A 443 -19.52 -9.38 -4.85
C ASP A 443 -19.04 -10.62 -4.10
N TYR A 444 -17.71 -10.76 -3.96
CA TYR A 444 -17.11 -11.87 -3.25
C TYR A 444 -16.29 -11.41 -2.04
N THR A 445 -16.16 -12.28 -1.06
CA THR A 445 -15.07 -12.25 -0.09
C THR A 445 -14.50 -13.65 -0.03
N VAL A 446 -13.21 -13.81 -0.30
CA VAL A 446 -12.52 -15.11 -0.19
C VAL A 446 -11.35 -14.92 0.75
N LEU A 447 -11.34 -15.61 1.89
CA LEU A 447 -10.31 -15.43 2.91
C LEU A 447 -9.40 -16.64 2.94
N LYS A 448 -8.09 -16.40 3.11
CA LYS A 448 -7.08 -17.40 3.48
C LYS A 448 -6.91 -18.59 2.52
N ALA A 449 -7.06 -18.38 1.22
CA ALA A 449 -6.62 -19.35 0.23
C ALA A 449 -5.09 -19.50 0.31
N ARG A 450 -4.55 -20.71 0.22
CA ARG A 450 -3.09 -20.92 0.21
C ARG A 450 -2.57 -20.94 -1.23
N LEU A 451 -1.38 -20.41 -1.44
CA LEU A 451 -0.71 -20.36 -2.73
C LEU A 451 0.71 -20.91 -2.63
N ASP A 452 1.03 -21.84 -3.53
CA ASP A 452 2.40 -22.19 -3.91
C ASP A 452 2.68 -21.69 -5.34
N VAL A 453 3.90 -21.22 -5.58
CA VAL A 453 4.42 -20.87 -6.91
C VAL A 453 5.72 -21.64 -7.12
N VAL A 454 5.75 -22.51 -8.12
CA VAL A 454 6.92 -23.35 -8.41
C VAL A 454 7.39 -23.14 -9.85
N PRO A 455 8.71 -23.00 -10.09
CA PRO A 455 9.23 -22.92 -11.44
C PRO A 455 9.08 -24.29 -12.12
N VAL A 456 8.68 -24.27 -13.40
CA VAL A 456 8.48 -25.47 -14.22
C VAL A 456 9.18 -25.33 -15.56
N ARG A 457 9.51 -26.47 -16.18
CA ARG A 457 10.05 -26.52 -17.54
C ARG A 457 8.90 -26.75 -18.53
N MET A 458 8.78 -25.83 -19.48
CA MET A 458 7.78 -25.85 -20.53
C MET A 458 8.27 -26.65 -21.75
N ALA A 459 7.36 -27.37 -22.39
CA ALA A 459 7.66 -28.03 -23.67
C ALA A 459 7.89 -26.99 -24.79
N THR A 460 8.80 -27.30 -25.71
CA THR A 460 9.05 -26.49 -26.91
C THR A 460 9.11 -27.41 -28.15
N PRO A 461 8.12 -27.35 -29.07
CA PRO A 461 6.92 -26.51 -29.03
C PRO A 461 5.97 -26.89 -27.88
N LEU A 462 5.08 -25.98 -27.48
CA LEU A 462 4.10 -26.24 -26.42
C LEU A 462 3.19 -27.42 -26.74
N PHE A 463 2.82 -27.56 -28.01
CA PHE A 463 2.02 -28.67 -28.53
C PHE A 463 2.47 -29.01 -29.95
N THR A 464 2.19 -30.24 -30.37
CA THR A 464 2.36 -30.70 -31.75
C THR A 464 0.96 -30.92 -32.34
N PRO A 465 0.65 -30.36 -33.53
CA PRO A 465 -0.61 -30.65 -34.21
C PRO A 465 -0.78 -32.14 -34.49
N ILE A 466 -2.02 -32.64 -34.42
CA ILE A 466 -2.34 -34.02 -34.81
C ILE A 466 -2.12 -34.13 -36.33
N PRO A 467 -1.35 -35.13 -36.82
CA PRO A 467 -1.16 -35.31 -38.25
C PRO A 467 -2.50 -35.67 -38.94
N ALA A 468 -2.68 -35.20 -40.17
CA ALA A 468 -3.77 -35.70 -41.01
C ALA A 468 -3.49 -37.16 -41.35
N HIS A 469 -4.49 -38.03 -41.13
CA HIS A 469 -4.45 -39.43 -41.55
C HIS A 469 -4.82 -39.59 -43.02
#